data_AF-A0A352UAU9-F1
#
_entry.id   AF-A0A352UAU9-F1
#
_cell.length_a   1.000
_cell.length_b   1.000
_cell.length_c   1.000
_cell.angle_alpha   90.00
_cell.angle_beta   90.00
_cell.angle_gamma   90.00
#
_symmetry.space_group_name_H-M   'P 1'
#
loop_
_entity.id
_entity.type
_entity.pdbx_description
1 polymer ?
#
loop_
_entity_poly.entity_id
_entity_poly.type
_entity_poly.pdbx_seq_one_letter_code
_entity_poly.pdbx_strand_id
1 'polypeptide(L)'
;ISRPNKLIGWETFFYTGDQVLRHIERLPWKPTRAQAIKKAEQWILDHQETDGSWGGIQPPWVYSLMALHELGYEPDHPVMKKGIEGFRSFSIEEDDKLKVQACVSPLWDTCLTMIALLDAGVDPEHPALTTAGDWLVDEQILTGGDWQVKAKNVTPGGWAFEFHNSTYPDLDDSSEIVMALNRVKLSSTESKNQAIDRAVQWLLGMQSSNGGWAAFDKNNTKMLVAKIPFSDFGETIDPPSVDVTAHILEMLGQLGYRPDHPAVAKGLDYVLADQEDDGPWFGRWGVNYIYGTGAVLPALKALGLNMDVESVRRAVRWVIDHQNDDGGWGESCVSYVDPEWRGKGPSTASQTAWALLSLLAAGEIDHPATIKGVEYLIRTQQPDGSWDEPYFTGTGFPGYGIGQRLDEPVPEGQPGYPDHKMPAGFMINYHMYRNCWPLSALGRFRELSNNDDHWPTLGDREAVASEAGEYSPKRAGNRLQRFLKIW
;
A
#
# COMPACT_ATOMS: atom_id res chain seq x y z
N ILE A 1 31.20 -5.29 -6.65
CA ILE A 1 30.62 -4.88 -7.96
C ILE A 1 31.34 -5.64 -9.06
N SER A 2 30.62 -6.47 -9.79
CA SER A 2 31.17 -7.24 -10.90
C SER A 2 31.54 -6.31 -12.06
N ARG A 3 32.63 -6.63 -12.77
CA ARG A 3 33.01 -5.87 -13.96
C ARG A 3 31.96 -6.09 -15.06
N PRO A 4 31.43 -5.03 -15.68
CA PRO A 4 30.42 -5.18 -16.71
C PRO A 4 30.97 -5.87 -17.96
N ASN A 5 30.12 -6.67 -18.61
CA ASN A 5 30.45 -7.41 -19.83
C ASN A 5 30.55 -6.50 -21.06
N LYS A 6 29.83 -5.36 -21.06
CA LYS A 6 29.83 -4.39 -22.15
C LYS A 6 30.85 -3.28 -21.88
N LEU A 7 31.45 -2.76 -22.96
CA LEU A 7 32.40 -1.65 -22.91
C LEU A 7 31.72 -0.26 -22.87
N ILE A 8 30.46 -0.17 -23.28
CA ILE A 8 29.68 1.06 -23.33
C ILE A 8 28.29 0.76 -22.76
N GLY A 9 27.80 1.63 -21.86
CA GLY A 9 26.49 1.52 -21.23
C GLY A 9 26.49 2.10 -19.82
N TRP A 10 25.29 2.20 -19.22
CA TRP A 10 25.12 2.70 -17.86
C TRP A 10 25.89 1.87 -16.83
N GLU A 11 25.88 0.55 -16.94
CA GLU A 11 26.65 -0.33 -16.06
C GLU A 11 28.15 -0.01 -16.10
N THR A 12 28.73 0.17 -17.30
CA THR A 12 30.14 0.54 -17.47
C THR A 12 30.43 1.93 -16.94
N PHE A 13 29.52 2.88 -17.17
CA PHE A 13 29.62 4.24 -16.65
C PHE A 13 29.67 4.25 -15.11
N PHE A 14 28.72 3.58 -14.45
CA PHE A 14 28.64 3.53 -12.99
C PHE A 14 29.76 2.71 -12.35
N TYR A 15 30.13 1.57 -12.96
CA TYR A 15 31.30 0.80 -12.54
C TYR A 15 32.57 1.64 -12.60
N THR A 16 32.80 2.33 -13.72
CA THR A 16 33.99 3.19 -13.89
C THR A 16 33.95 4.36 -12.92
N GLY A 17 32.77 4.96 -12.70
CA GLY A 17 32.55 6.00 -11.72
C GLY A 17 32.90 5.54 -10.30
N ASP A 18 32.42 4.38 -9.85
CA ASP A 18 32.78 3.79 -8.56
C ASP A 18 34.29 3.55 -8.44
N GLN A 19 34.93 3.02 -9.49
CA GLN A 19 36.39 2.86 -9.51
C GLN A 19 37.09 4.21 -9.34
N VAL A 20 36.67 5.25 -10.06
CA VAL A 20 37.24 6.60 -9.93
C VAL A 20 37.03 7.15 -8.52
N LEU A 21 35.83 7.02 -7.95
CA LEU A 21 35.52 7.45 -6.59
C LEU A 21 36.41 6.74 -5.55
N ARG A 22 36.65 5.43 -5.70
CA ARG A 22 37.59 4.67 -4.84
C ARG A 22 39.02 5.16 -4.97
N HIS A 23 39.46 5.59 -6.16
CA HIS A 23 40.79 6.17 -6.33
C HIS A 23 40.86 7.56 -5.67
N ILE A 24 39.84 8.41 -5.84
CA ILE A 24 39.74 9.71 -5.18
C ILE A 24 39.74 9.53 -3.65
N GLU A 25 39.06 8.51 -3.13
CA GLU A 25 39.03 8.18 -1.70
C GLU A 25 40.42 7.89 -1.13
N ARG A 26 41.35 7.37 -1.93
CA ARG A 26 42.73 7.10 -1.48
C ARG A 26 43.62 8.34 -1.48
N LEU A 27 43.17 9.45 -2.07
CA LEU A 27 43.95 10.69 -2.10
C LEU A 27 43.95 11.35 -0.70
N PRO A 28 45.10 11.91 -0.27
CA PRO A 28 45.19 12.59 1.03
C PRO A 28 44.42 13.92 1.04
N TRP A 29 44.27 14.56 -0.13
CA TRP A 29 43.57 15.83 -0.26
C TRP A 29 42.16 15.60 -0.81
N LYS A 30 41.16 15.85 0.03
CA LYS A 30 39.73 15.77 -0.30
C LYS A 30 39.07 17.14 -0.11
N PRO A 31 39.20 18.05 -1.09
CA PRO A 31 38.56 19.35 -1.00
C PRO A 31 37.05 19.17 -0.80
N THR A 32 36.44 20.07 -0.03
CA THR A 32 35.01 20.10 0.34
C THR A 32 34.44 18.91 1.13
N ARG A 33 35.19 17.83 1.38
CA ARG A 33 34.69 16.67 2.16
C ARG A 33 34.11 17.05 3.51
N ALA A 34 34.82 17.87 4.28
CA ALA A 34 34.33 18.32 5.59
C ALA A 34 33.00 19.07 5.49
N GLN A 35 32.78 19.84 4.41
CA GLN A 35 31.52 20.53 4.16
C GLN A 35 30.41 19.54 3.77
N ALA A 36 30.72 18.52 2.97
CA ALA A 36 29.76 17.47 2.61
C ALA A 36 29.34 16.65 3.82
N ILE A 37 30.28 16.25 4.67
CA ILE A 37 30.00 15.54 5.94
C ILE A 37 29.12 16.40 6.84
N LYS A 38 29.45 17.68 7.04
CA LYS A 38 28.63 18.58 7.85
C LYS A 38 27.20 18.75 7.33
N LYS A 39 27.02 18.76 6.00
CA LYS A 39 25.67 18.80 5.40
C LYS A 39 24.90 17.49 5.64
N ALA A 40 25.56 16.34 5.51
CA ALA A 40 24.95 15.04 5.77
C ALA A 40 24.60 14.87 7.26
N GLU A 41 25.51 15.27 8.16
CA GLU A 41 25.28 15.33 9.60
C GLU A 41 24.07 16.21 9.94
N GLN A 42 24.02 17.44 9.42
CA GLN A 42 22.88 18.33 9.66
C GLN A 42 21.58 17.72 9.14
N TRP A 43 21.60 17.11 7.96
CA TRP A 43 20.42 16.42 7.42
C TRP A 43 19.98 15.29 8.36
N ILE A 44 20.90 14.43 8.84
CA ILE A 44 20.57 13.37 9.81
C ILE A 44 19.95 13.98 11.07
N LEU A 45 20.54 15.03 11.64
CA LEU A 45 20.00 15.66 12.85
C LEU A 45 18.61 16.27 12.65
N ASP A 46 18.37 16.87 11.48
CA ASP A 46 17.11 17.54 11.14
C ASP A 46 15.96 16.54 10.87
N HIS A 47 16.27 15.28 10.55
CA HIS A 47 15.30 14.25 10.14
C HIS A 47 15.06 13.17 11.21
N GLN A 48 15.53 13.37 12.45
CA GLN A 48 15.16 12.46 13.54
C GLN A 48 13.72 12.71 13.99
N GLU A 49 12.90 11.67 13.92
CA GLU A 49 11.49 11.70 14.32
C GLU A 49 11.31 11.75 15.84
N THR A 50 10.08 11.99 16.30
CA THR A 50 9.76 12.19 17.72
C THR A 50 10.00 10.95 18.58
N ASP A 51 9.95 9.76 18.01
CA ASP A 51 10.28 8.48 18.66
C ASP A 51 11.78 8.16 18.66
N GLY A 52 12.58 8.95 17.95
CA GLY A 52 14.03 8.75 17.79
C GLY A 52 14.42 8.01 16.52
N SER A 53 13.44 7.55 15.72
CA SER A 53 13.67 6.90 14.44
C SER A 53 14.07 7.89 13.35
N TRP A 54 14.41 7.34 12.19
CA TRP A 54 14.53 8.09 10.93
C TRP A 54 13.57 7.48 9.93
N GLY A 55 12.49 8.20 9.62
CA GLY A 55 11.47 7.75 8.67
C GLY A 55 10.68 6.52 9.13
N GLY A 56 10.65 6.19 10.43
CA GLY A 56 9.88 5.06 10.93
C GLY A 56 10.37 3.66 10.50
N ILE A 57 11.56 3.56 9.88
CA ILE A 57 12.05 2.30 9.30
C ILE A 57 13.47 1.93 9.75
N GLN A 58 13.73 0.64 9.86
CA GLN A 58 14.98 0.11 10.44
C GLN A 58 16.27 0.56 9.72
N PRO A 59 16.39 0.54 8.37
CA PRO A 59 17.68 0.78 7.72
C PRO A 59 18.25 2.19 7.94
N PRO A 60 17.56 3.30 7.58
CA PRO A 60 18.09 4.64 7.82
C PRO A 60 18.27 4.94 9.31
N TRP A 61 17.47 4.33 10.20
CA TRP A 61 17.64 4.49 11.64
C TRP A 61 19.00 3.95 12.12
N VAL A 62 19.34 2.70 11.77
CA VAL A 62 20.64 2.11 12.13
C VAL A 62 21.78 2.90 11.51
N TYR A 63 21.68 3.27 10.23
CA TYR A 63 22.75 4.00 9.54
C TYR A 63 22.97 5.41 10.08
N SER A 64 21.91 6.11 10.49
CA SER A 64 22.01 7.42 11.13
C SER A 64 22.74 7.32 12.48
N LEU A 65 22.42 6.33 13.30
CA LEU A 65 23.13 6.10 14.57
C LEU A 65 24.61 5.75 14.35
N MET A 66 24.92 4.91 13.35
CA MET A 66 26.30 4.59 12.98
C MET A 66 27.05 5.85 12.53
N ALA A 67 26.43 6.67 11.66
CA ALA A 67 27.03 7.90 11.18
C ALA A 67 27.33 8.90 12.31
N LEU A 68 26.37 9.09 13.23
CA LEU A 68 26.55 9.97 14.39
C LEU A 68 27.63 9.44 15.34
N HIS A 69 27.69 8.14 15.58
CA HIS A 69 28.76 7.52 16.37
C HIS A 69 30.15 7.79 15.77
N GLU A 70 30.31 7.60 14.46
CA GLU A 70 31.57 7.86 13.74
C GLU A 70 31.95 9.36 13.73
N LEU A 71 30.97 10.26 13.92
CA LEU A 71 31.19 11.70 14.07
C LEU A 71 31.52 12.12 15.52
N GLY A 72 31.56 11.16 16.45
CA GLY A 72 31.94 11.39 17.85
C GLY A 72 30.77 11.74 18.78
N TYR A 73 29.53 11.45 18.38
CA TYR A 73 28.38 11.57 19.27
C TYR A 73 28.37 10.39 20.25
N GLU A 74 28.56 10.69 21.54
CA GLU A 74 28.53 9.69 22.61
C GLU A 74 27.11 9.11 22.79
N PRO A 75 26.95 7.87 23.31
CA PRO A 75 25.64 7.26 23.55
C PRO A 75 24.69 8.10 24.41
N ASP A 76 25.23 8.90 25.33
CA ASP A 76 24.45 9.78 26.21
C ASP A 76 24.04 11.11 25.53
N HIS A 77 24.55 11.41 24.33
CA HIS A 77 24.11 12.58 23.57
C HIS A 77 22.61 12.46 23.25
N PRO A 78 21.80 13.54 23.37
CA PRO A 78 20.34 13.47 23.22
C PRO A 78 19.85 12.74 21.95
N VAL A 79 20.41 13.04 20.77
CA VAL A 79 20.05 12.35 19.51
C VAL A 79 20.35 10.86 19.53
N MET A 80 21.50 10.45 20.09
CA MET A 80 21.94 9.06 20.17
C MET A 80 21.08 8.29 21.17
N LYS A 81 20.93 8.83 22.38
CA LYS A 81 20.13 8.24 23.44
C LYS A 81 18.70 8.01 22.97
N LYS A 82 18.09 9.03 22.36
CA LYS A 82 16.72 8.94 21.83
C LYS A 82 16.59 7.85 20.76
N GLY A 83 17.51 7.81 19.79
CA GLY A 83 17.47 6.79 18.75
C GLY A 83 17.74 5.37 19.26
N ILE A 84 18.58 5.19 20.29
CA ILE A 84 18.80 3.87 20.92
C ILE A 84 17.58 3.44 21.74
N GLU A 85 16.99 4.35 22.51
CA GLU A 85 15.80 4.06 23.32
C GLU A 85 14.57 3.78 22.45
N GLY A 86 14.43 4.47 21.32
CA GLY A 86 13.30 4.27 20.40
C GLY A 86 13.23 2.86 19.81
N PHE A 87 14.35 2.15 19.62
CA PHE A 87 14.30 0.76 19.12
C PHE A 87 13.46 -0.18 20.00
N ARG A 88 13.25 0.17 21.27
CA ARG A 88 12.36 -0.59 22.17
C ARG A 88 10.91 -0.55 21.72
N SER A 89 10.42 0.55 21.14
CA SER A 89 9.02 0.62 20.66
C SER A 89 8.78 -0.24 19.41
N PHE A 90 9.85 -0.61 18.70
CA PHE A 90 9.81 -1.49 17.53
C PHE A 90 10.07 -2.96 17.89
N SER A 91 10.30 -3.26 19.16
CA SER A 91 10.65 -4.59 19.63
C SER A 91 9.43 -5.35 20.15
N ILE A 92 9.28 -6.59 19.72
CA ILE A 92 8.32 -7.55 20.25
C ILE A 92 9.10 -8.59 21.06
N GLU A 93 8.90 -8.57 22.38
CA GLU A 93 9.48 -9.52 23.32
C GLU A 93 8.48 -10.66 23.59
N GLU A 94 8.91 -11.89 23.30
CA GLU A 94 8.27 -13.16 23.69
C GLU A 94 9.21 -13.89 24.68
N ASP A 95 8.71 -14.92 25.38
CA ASP A 95 9.44 -15.60 26.48
C ASP A 95 10.91 -15.97 26.15
N ASP A 96 11.18 -16.42 24.92
CA ASP A 96 12.51 -16.84 24.46
C ASP A 96 13.01 -16.09 23.21
N LYS A 97 12.29 -15.06 22.73
CA LYS A 97 12.56 -14.38 21.46
C LYS A 97 12.38 -12.88 21.55
N LEU A 98 13.23 -12.17 20.82
CA LEU A 98 13.09 -10.74 20.54
C LEU A 98 13.03 -10.58 19.03
N LYS A 99 11.95 -9.98 18.54
CA LYS A 99 11.80 -9.60 17.12
C LYS A 99 11.84 -8.08 17.03
N VAL A 100 12.65 -7.55 16.14
CA VAL A 100 12.62 -6.12 15.79
C VAL A 100 11.81 -5.97 14.52
N GLN A 101 10.75 -5.18 14.61
CA GLN A 101 9.89 -4.86 13.49
C GLN A 101 10.64 -3.96 12.50
N ALA A 102 10.45 -4.17 11.20
CA ALA A 102 11.08 -3.33 10.18
C ALA A 102 10.47 -1.93 10.10
N CYS A 103 9.16 -1.86 10.33
CA CYS A 103 8.29 -0.70 10.52
C CYS A 103 7.15 -1.12 11.46
N VAL A 104 6.33 -0.17 11.93
CA VAL A 104 5.09 -0.44 12.69
C VAL A 104 3.90 0.13 11.93
N SER A 105 2.75 -0.56 11.95
CA SER A 105 1.60 -0.28 11.07
C SER A 105 0.33 0.28 11.75
N PRO A 106 0.41 1.09 12.82
CA PRO A 106 -0.75 1.42 13.64
C PRO A 106 -1.85 2.20 12.91
N LEU A 107 -1.51 3.18 12.07
CA LEU A 107 -2.52 3.99 11.39
C LEU A 107 -3.22 3.19 10.29
N TRP A 108 -2.44 2.46 9.49
CA TRP A 108 -2.91 1.50 8.49
C TRP A 108 -3.84 0.42 9.09
N ASP A 109 -3.39 -0.25 10.15
CA ASP A 109 -4.18 -1.30 10.80
C ASP A 109 -5.47 -0.74 11.40
N THR A 110 -5.43 0.48 11.92
CA THR A 110 -6.60 1.15 12.51
C THR A 110 -7.63 1.48 11.43
N CYS A 111 -7.25 2.14 10.33
CA CYS A 111 -8.20 2.54 9.30
C CYS A 111 -8.81 1.33 8.58
N LEU A 112 -8.02 0.31 8.23
CA LEU A 112 -8.53 -0.93 7.63
C LEU A 112 -9.48 -1.68 8.56
N THR A 113 -9.16 -1.72 9.87
CA THR A 113 -10.05 -2.33 10.86
C THR A 113 -11.36 -1.55 10.99
N MET A 114 -11.31 -0.22 10.98
CA MET A 114 -12.52 0.62 10.98
C MET A 114 -13.38 0.34 9.74
N ILE A 115 -12.78 0.31 8.55
CA ILE A 115 -13.48 -0.01 7.29
C ILE A 115 -14.13 -1.40 7.38
N ALA A 116 -13.40 -2.40 7.85
CA ALA A 116 -13.90 -3.77 7.99
C ALA A 116 -15.08 -3.86 8.97
N LEU A 117 -15.02 -3.18 10.12
CA LEU A 117 -16.11 -3.13 11.09
C LEU A 117 -17.35 -2.45 10.51
N LEU A 118 -17.16 -1.34 9.79
CA LEU A 118 -18.23 -0.62 9.11
C LEU A 118 -18.85 -1.45 7.98
N ASP A 119 -18.04 -2.19 7.21
CA ASP A 119 -18.52 -3.14 6.19
C ASP A 119 -19.30 -4.31 6.82
N ALA A 120 -18.90 -4.74 8.02
CA ALA A 120 -19.62 -5.74 8.80
C ALA A 120 -20.88 -5.20 9.50
N GLY A 121 -21.24 -3.93 9.28
CA GLY A 121 -22.47 -3.30 9.78
C GLY A 121 -22.43 -2.88 11.25
N VAL A 122 -21.23 -2.69 11.82
CA VAL A 122 -21.09 -2.00 13.11
C VAL A 122 -21.60 -0.56 12.96
N ASP A 123 -22.35 -0.10 13.95
CA ASP A 123 -22.90 1.26 13.96
C ASP A 123 -21.79 2.30 13.80
N PRO A 124 -21.87 3.25 12.85
CA PRO A 124 -20.91 4.35 12.72
C PRO A 124 -20.72 5.22 13.97
N GLU A 125 -21.64 5.17 14.94
CA GLU A 125 -21.54 5.84 16.25
C GLU A 125 -20.95 4.93 17.35
N HIS A 126 -20.50 3.71 17.00
CA HIS A 126 -19.95 2.79 17.97
C HIS A 126 -18.72 3.41 18.67
N PRO A 127 -18.62 3.38 20.02
CA PRO A 127 -17.58 4.09 20.76
C PRO A 127 -16.15 3.78 20.31
N ALA A 128 -15.87 2.52 19.96
CA ALA A 128 -14.55 2.13 19.45
C ALA A 128 -14.19 2.81 18.12
N LEU A 129 -15.17 2.98 17.22
CA LEU A 129 -14.95 3.68 15.94
C LEU A 129 -14.80 5.17 16.16
N THR A 130 -15.60 5.77 17.05
CA THR A 130 -15.45 7.19 17.41
C THR A 130 -14.11 7.49 18.05
N THR A 131 -13.65 6.65 18.99
CA THR A 131 -12.31 6.79 19.60
C THR A 131 -11.20 6.66 18.57
N ALA A 132 -11.27 5.65 17.69
CA ALA A 132 -10.27 5.47 16.63
C ALA A 132 -10.27 6.63 15.64
N GLY A 133 -11.44 7.12 15.22
CA GLY A 133 -11.53 8.22 14.27
C GLY A 133 -11.15 9.58 14.86
N ASP A 134 -11.48 9.87 16.12
CA ASP A 134 -11.00 11.08 16.82
C ASP A 134 -9.46 11.03 16.94
N TRP A 135 -8.89 9.87 17.28
CA TRP A 135 -7.44 9.67 17.30
C TRP A 135 -6.81 9.88 15.90
N LEU A 136 -7.37 9.31 14.83
CA LEU A 136 -6.86 9.54 13.48
C LEU A 136 -6.93 11.04 13.08
N VAL A 137 -7.97 11.78 13.48
CA VAL A 137 -8.02 13.23 13.23
C VAL A 137 -6.86 13.96 13.92
N ASP A 138 -6.51 13.56 15.14
CA ASP A 138 -5.41 14.15 15.91
C ASP A 138 -4.01 13.79 15.35
N GLU A 139 -3.86 12.63 14.71
CA GLU A 139 -2.62 12.20 14.07
C GLU A 139 -2.35 12.86 12.69
N GLN A 140 -3.24 13.74 12.21
CA GLN A 140 -3.04 14.37 10.89
C GLN A 140 -1.81 15.27 10.86
N ILE A 141 -0.95 15.06 9.86
CA ILE A 141 0.30 15.80 9.69
C ILE A 141 0.04 17.14 8.98
N LEU A 142 0.27 18.24 9.70
CA LEU A 142 0.07 19.61 9.22
C LEU A 142 1.36 20.41 9.02
N THR A 143 2.52 19.83 9.34
CA THR A 143 3.83 20.52 9.35
C THR A 143 4.55 20.51 8.00
N GLY A 144 4.25 19.54 7.13
CA GLY A 144 4.97 19.33 5.87
C GLY A 144 6.05 18.24 5.97
N GLY A 145 6.79 18.04 4.89
CA GLY A 145 7.77 16.96 4.78
C GLY A 145 8.61 17.03 3.49
N ASP A 146 9.44 16.01 3.27
CA ASP A 146 10.40 15.98 2.15
C ASP A 146 9.72 16.08 0.76
N TRP A 147 8.49 15.60 0.66
CA TRP A 147 7.63 15.69 -0.53
C TRP A 147 7.49 17.14 -1.06
N GLN A 148 7.63 18.16 -0.20
CA GLN A 148 7.57 19.57 -0.58
C GLN A 148 8.72 20.00 -1.51
N VAL A 149 9.82 19.24 -1.57
CA VAL A 149 10.90 19.48 -2.54
C VAL A 149 10.33 19.50 -3.97
N LYS A 150 9.39 18.60 -4.28
CA LYS A 150 8.74 18.49 -5.59
C LYS A 150 7.35 19.13 -5.61
N ALA A 151 6.65 19.21 -4.48
CA ALA A 151 5.30 19.76 -4.36
C ALA A 151 5.22 21.04 -3.51
N LYS A 152 6.09 22.02 -3.82
CA LYS A 152 6.30 23.25 -3.02
C LYS A 152 5.07 24.05 -2.61
N ASN A 153 4.00 24.02 -3.42
CA ASN A 153 2.79 24.83 -3.21
C ASN A 153 1.61 24.01 -2.69
N VAL A 154 1.84 22.74 -2.32
CA VAL A 154 0.80 21.86 -1.79
C VAL A 154 0.78 21.98 -0.27
N THR A 155 -0.40 22.20 0.29
CA THR A 155 -0.61 22.30 1.74
C THR A 155 -0.57 20.91 2.37
N PRO A 156 0.10 20.71 3.52
CA PRO A 156 0.10 19.44 4.23
C PRO A 156 -1.31 19.01 4.68
N GLY A 157 -1.57 17.70 4.65
CA GLY A 157 -2.83 17.13 5.10
C GLY A 157 -2.87 15.60 5.10
N GLY A 158 -1.71 14.94 5.07
CA GLY A 158 -1.61 13.48 5.04
C GLY A 158 -1.46 12.87 6.43
N TRP A 159 -1.32 11.56 6.44
CA TRP A 159 -0.97 10.71 7.58
C TRP A 159 0.20 9.83 7.20
N ALA A 160 0.92 9.32 8.20
CA ALA A 160 1.97 8.35 7.99
C ALA A 160 1.49 6.93 8.33
N PHE A 161 2.36 5.97 8.06
CA PHE A 161 2.15 4.57 8.41
C PHE A 161 2.31 4.32 9.92
N GLU A 162 3.38 4.90 10.50
CA GLU A 162 3.75 4.81 11.91
C GLU A 162 3.12 5.91 12.79
N PHE A 163 3.20 5.75 14.12
CA PHE A 163 2.82 6.79 15.09
C PHE A 163 3.59 8.11 14.94
N HIS A 164 4.86 8.02 14.53
CA HIS A 164 5.82 9.13 14.61
C HIS A 164 6.67 9.17 13.35
N ASN A 165 6.10 9.76 12.30
CA ASN A 165 6.77 9.87 11.02
C ASN A 165 6.27 11.10 10.23
N SER A 166 6.35 12.27 10.86
CA SER A 166 5.72 13.49 10.34
C SER A 166 6.33 13.97 9.02
N THR A 167 7.59 13.61 8.76
CA THR A 167 8.31 14.04 7.55
C THR A 167 7.90 13.23 6.31
N TYR A 168 7.38 12.02 6.52
CA TYR A 168 7.10 11.04 5.46
C TYR A 168 5.65 10.52 5.53
N PRO A 169 4.64 11.40 5.38
CA PRO A 169 3.26 10.93 5.20
C PRO A 169 3.14 10.09 3.92
N ASP A 170 2.33 9.03 3.99
CA ASP A 170 2.06 8.10 2.91
C ASP A 170 0.73 8.43 2.22
N LEU A 171 0.73 8.36 0.89
CA LEU A 171 -0.42 8.66 0.04
C LEU A 171 -1.52 7.58 0.15
N ASP A 172 -1.17 6.30 0.32
CA ASP A 172 -2.17 5.24 0.42
C ASP A 172 -2.83 5.18 1.81
N ASP A 173 -2.06 5.26 2.90
CA ASP A 173 -2.56 5.40 4.28
C ASP A 173 -3.57 6.54 4.38
N SER A 174 -3.20 7.70 3.82
CA SER A 174 -4.04 8.89 3.83
C SER A 174 -5.37 8.65 3.11
N SER A 175 -5.38 7.84 2.06
CA SER A 175 -6.61 7.53 1.32
C SER A 175 -7.54 6.59 2.10
N GLU A 176 -7.01 5.56 2.74
CA GLU A 176 -7.79 4.62 3.56
C GLU A 176 -8.30 5.27 4.85
N ILE A 177 -7.49 6.11 5.48
CA ILE A 177 -7.92 6.91 6.64
C ILE A 177 -9.09 7.83 6.26
N VAL A 178 -9.01 8.51 5.11
CA VAL A 178 -10.13 9.32 4.60
C VAL A 178 -11.36 8.44 4.37
N MET A 179 -11.20 7.23 3.83
CA MET A 179 -12.33 6.31 3.62
C MET A 179 -13.01 5.91 4.93
N ALA A 180 -12.23 5.60 5.97
CA ALA A 180 -12.73 5.30 7.31
C ALA A 180 -13.43 6.53 7.95
N LEU A 181 -12.79 7.70 7.93
CA LEU A 181 -13.30 8.94 8.51
C LEU A 181 -14.58 9.43 7.81
N ASN A 182 -14.71 9.22 6.50
CA ASN A 182 -15.91 9.60 5.76
C ASN A 182 -17.15 8.86 6.28
N ARG A 183 -17.00 7.62 6.73
CA ARG A 183 -18.09 6.72 7.12
C ARG A 183 -18.42 6.75 8.62
N VAL A 184 -17.44 6.99 9.48
CA VAL A 184 -17.66 7.07 10.94
C VAL A 184 -18.33 8.40 11.35
N LYS A 185 -19.08 8.37 12.45
CA LYS A 185 -19.62 9.57 13.10
C LYS A 185 -18.78 9.93 14.32
N LEU A 186 -18.22 11.13 14.29
CA LEU A 186 -17.31 11.66 15.30
C LEU A 186 -17.96 12.71 16.19
N SER A 187 -17.30 12.99 17.32
CA SER A 187 -17.70 14.02 18.26
C SER A 187 -17.70 15.43 17.63
N SER A 188 -16.76 15.69 16.71
CA SER A 188 -16.67 16.92 15.91
C SER A 188 -16.74 16.63 14.41
N THR A 189 -17.93 16.77 13.82
CA THR A 189 -18.13 16.68 12.37
C THR A 189 -17.33 17.74 11.61
N GLU A 190 -17.16 18.94 12.18
CA GLU A 190 -16.38 20.01 11.56
C GLU A 190 -14.90 19.64 11.45
N SER A 191 -14.28 19.19 12.55
CA SER A 191 -12.86 18.80 12.57
C SER A 191 -12.61 17.64 11.60
N LYS A 192 -13.49 16.63 11.61
CA LYS A 192 -13.47 15.51 10.68
C LYS A 192 -13.50 15.98 9.23
N ASN A 193 -14.42 16.89 8.91
CA ASN A 193 -14.58 17.36 7.54
C ASN A 193 -13.38 18.17 7.05
N GLN A 194 -12.85 19.04 7.91
CA GLN A 194 -11.64 19.80 7.59
C GLN A 194 -10.43 18.88 7.40
N ALA A 195 -10.31 17.81 8.19
CA ALA A 195 -9.23 16.82 8.03
C ALA A 195 -9.31 16.13 6.67
N ILE A 196 -10.50 15.63 6.29
CA ILE A 196 -10.74 15.03 4.97
C ILE A 196 -10.43 16.03 3.85
N ASP A 197 -10.89 17.28 3.96
CA ASP A 197 -10.68 18.29 2.91
C ASP A 197 -9.19 18.57 2.69
N ARG A 198 -8.42 18.73 3.76
CA ARG A 198 -6.96 18.91 3.67
C ARG A 198 -6.29 17.73 2.99
N ALA A 199 -6.68 16.51 3.36
CA ALA A 199 -6.12 15.29 2.79
C ALA A 199 -6.40 15.16 1.30
N VAL A 200 -7.64 15.43 0.87
CA VAL A 200 -8.00 15.41 -0.54
C VAL A 200 -7.18 16.43 -1.34
N GLN A 201 -7.03 17.66 -0.82
CA GLN A 201 -6.21 18.68 -1.50
C GLN A 201 -4.73 18.28 -1.57
N TRP A 202 -4.20 17.67 -0.50
CA TRP A 202 -2.84 17.17 -0.46
C TRP A 202 -2.63 16.05 -1.49
N LEU A 203 -3.47 15.01 -1.49
CA LEU A 203 -3.41 13.89 -2.44
C LEU A 203 -3.54 14.36 -3.90
N LEU A 204 -4.47 15.27 -4.20
CA LEU A 204 -4.59 15.84 -5.55
C LEU A 204 -3.31 16.60 -5.97
N GLY A 205 -2.67 17.31 -5.06
CA GLY A 205 -1.40 18.02 -5.30
C GLY A 205 -0.18 17.11 -5.45
N MET A 206 -0.31 15.86 -4.98
CA MET A 206 0.71 14.82 -4.99
C MET A 206 0.61 13.86 -6.18
N GLN A 207 -0.36 14.04 -7.09
CA GLN A 207 -0.44 13.25 -8.33
C GLN A 207 0.82 13.44 -9.19
N SER A 208 1.36 12.33 -9.69
CA SER A 208 2.51 12.35 -10.61
C SER A 208 2.08 12.72 -12.04
N SER A 209 3.04 13.13 -12.87
CA SER A 209 2.77 13.61 -14.23
C SER A 209 2.23 12.54 -15.17
N ASN A 210 2.46 11.26 -14.87
CA ASN A 210 1.91 10.12 -15.62
C ASN A 210 0.48 9.74 -15.18
N GLY A 211 -0.10 10.45 -14.21
CA GLY A 211 -1.47 10.22 -13.72
C GLY A 211 -1.58 9.34 -12.49
N GLY A 212 -0.56 8.54 -12.17
CA GLY A 212 -0.56 7.70 -10.98
C GLY A 212 -0.09 8.43 -9.71
N TRP A 213 -0.19 7.73 -8.59
CA TRP A 213 0.35 8.10 -7.28
C TRP A 213 1.36 7.06 -6.81
N ALA A 214 2.39 7.54 -6.10
CA ALA A 214 3.44 6.75 -5.48
C ALA A 214 3.23 6.71 -3.96
N ALA A 215 4.05 6.02 -3.18
CA ALA A 215 3.83 5.93 -1.73
C ALA A 215 4.07 7.29 -1.03
N PHE A 216 5.18 7.98 -1.33
CA PHE A 216 5.58 9.18 -0.59
C PHE A 216 5.74 10.42 -1.47
N ASP A 217 6.28 10.23 -2.68
CA ASP A 217 6.80 11.33 -3.49
C ASP A 217 6.17 11.37 -4.89
N LYS A 218 5.68 12.55 -5.29
CA LYS A 218 5.31 12.74 -6.70
C LYS A 218 6.54 12.72 -7.61
N ASN A 219 6.45 12.09 -8.77
CA ASN A 219 7.51 12.04 -9.81
C ASN A 219 8.88 11.55 -9.30
N ASN A 220 8.93 10.59 -8.35
CA ASN A 220 10.18 9.90 -8.00
C ASN A 220 10.52 8.81 -9.03
N THR A 221 10.72 9.22 -10.29
CA THR A 221 10.83 8.31 -11.45
C THR A 221 12.20 8.38 -12.13
N LYS A 222 13.23 8.85 -11.41
CA LYS A 222 14.59 9.00 -11.97
C LYS A 222 15.34 7.67 -11.98
N MET A 223 15.04 6.85 -12.98
CA MET A 223 15.64 5.53 -13.22
C MET A 223 17.18 5.47 -13.20
N LEU A 224 17.85 6.60 -13.39
CA LEU A 224 19.31 6.67 -13.30
C LEU A 224 19.84 6.35 -11.89
N VAL A 225 19.08 6.70 -10.85
CA VAL A 225 19.44 6.41 -9.45
C VAL A 225 19.46 4.91 -9.20
N ALA A 226 18.49 4.18 -9.73
CA ALA A 226 18.39 2.73 -9.63
C ALA A 226 19.50 1.94 -10.35
N LYS A 227 20.38 2.62 -11.10
CA LYS A 227 21.50 1.98 -11.82
C LYS A 227 22.84 2.14 -11.11
N ILE A 228 22.90 2.87 -9.99
CA ILE A 228 24.14 3.00 -9.23
C ILE A 228 24.47 1.68 -8.53
N PRO A 229 25.76 1.38 -8.28
CA PRO A 229 26.13 0.08 -7.72
C PRO A 229 25.68 -0.16 -6.27
N PHE A 230 25.21 0.89 -5.59
CA PHE A 230 24.61 0.82 -4.25
C PHE A 230 23.16 0.30 -4.27
N SER A 231 22.47 0.43 -5.40
CA SER A 231 21.08 -0.03 -5.58
C SER A 231 21.03 -1.52 -5.92
N ASP A 232 21.65 -2.37 -5.10
CA ASP A 232 21.70 -3.83 -5.30
C ASP A 232 20.76 -4.61 -4.37
N PHE A 233 19.97 -3.91 -3.54
CA PHE A 233 18.90 -4.45 -2.72
C PHE A 233 17.65 -3.55 -2.74
N GLY A 234 16.47 -4.16 -2.77
CA GLY A 234 15.19 -3.45 -2.66
C GLY A 234 14.91 -2.50 -3.82
N GLU A 235 14.12 -1.46 -3.54
CA GLU A 235 13.83 -0.40 -4.49
C GLU A 235 14.43 0.93 -4.02
N THR A 236 15.07 1.68 -4.92
CA THR A 236 15.78 2.94 -4.58
C THR A 236 15.10 4.21 -5.10
N ILE A 237 13.96 4.04 -5.76
CA ILE A 237 13.07 5.11 -6.21
C ILE A 237 11.61 4.71 -5.96
N ASP A 238 10.72 5.70 -5.93
CA ASP A 238 9.30 5.56 -5.60
C ASP A 238 8.42 5.99 -6.80
N PRO A 239 8.42 5.22 -7.91
CA PRO A 239 7.54 5.51 -9.02
C PRO A 239 6.09 5.24 -8.61
N PRO A 240 5.10 5.88 -9.27
CA PRO A 240 3.71 5.52 -9.08
C PRO A 240 3.44 4.03 -9.25
N SER A 241 2.47 3.50 -8.52
CA SER A 241 2.03 2.11 -8.60
C SER A 241 0.52 1.99 -8.70
N VAL A 242 0.03 0.88 -9.25
CA VAL A 242 -1.40 0.68 -9.53
C VAL A 242 -2.21 0.56 -8.25
N ASP A 243 -1.71 -0.16 -7.24
CA ASP A 243 -2.37 -0.33 -5.95
C ASP A 243 -2.59 0.99 -5.22
N VAL A 244 -1.54 1.81 -5.04
CA VAL A 244 -1.65 3.15 -4.43
C VAL A 244 -2.62 4.03 -5.22
N THR A 245 -2.52 4.01 -6.55
CA THR A 245 -3.43 4.76 -7.42
C THR A 245 -4.87 4.26 -7.24
N ALA A 246 -5.10 2.97 -7.11
CA ALA A 246 -6.42 2.37 -6.93
C ALA A 246 -7.04 2.77 -5.57
N HIS A 247 -6.30 2.72 -4.46
CA HIS A 247 -6.82 3.16 -3.16
C HIS A 247 -7.27 4.63 -3.18
N ILE A 248 -6.46 5.51 -3.77
CA ILE A 248 -6.81 6.93 -3.92
C ILE A 248 -8.03 7.11 -4.83
N LEU A 249 -8.14 6.34 -5.92
CA LEU A 249 -9.30 6.36 -6.80
C LEU A 249 -10.57 5.82 -6.11
N GLU A 250 -10.47 4.78 -5.27
CA GLU A 250 -11.58 4.26 -4.46
C GLU A 250 -12.05 5.33 -3.47
N MET A 251 -11.12 5.97 -2.75
CA MET A 251 -11.40 7.07 -1.85
C MET A 251 -12.10 8.24 -2.57
N LEU A 252 -11.58 8.67 -3.72
CA LEU A 252 -12.20 9.72 -4.53
C LEU A 252 -13.60 9.32 -4.99
N GLY A 253 -13.79 8.08 -5.45
CA GLY A 253 -15.10 7.55 -5.82
C GLY A 253 -16.10 7.56 -4.66
N GLN A 254 -15.65 7.15 -3.46
CA GLN A 254 -16.43 7.17 -2.23
C GLN A 254 -16.83 8.59 -1.82
N LEU A 255 -15.98 9.59 -2.07
CA LEU A 255 -16.27 11.01 -1.83
C LEU A 255 -17.13 11.66 -2.92
N GLY A 256 -17.53 10.92 -3.95
CA GLY A 256 -18.41 11.41 -5.02
C GLY A 256 -17.69 11.94 -6.25
N TYR A 257 -16.36 11.85 -6.34
CA TYR A 257 -15.64 12.19 -7.56
C TYR A 257 -15.92 11.15 -8.66
N ARG A 258 -15.92 11.60 -9.91
CA ARG A 258 -16.28 10.79 -11.07
C ARG A 258 -15.24 10.94 -12.19
N PRO A 259 -15.31 10.10 -13.25
CA PRO A 259 -14.30 10.10 -14.32
C PRO A 259 -14.13 11.41 -15.10
N ASP A 260 -15.06 12.36 -14.97
CA ASP A 260 -14.94 13.71 -15.55
C ASP A 260 -13.98 14.62 -14.78
N HIS A 261 -13.67 14.30 -13.51
CA HIS A 261 -12.67 15.03 -12.75
C HIS A 261 -11.26 14.77 -13.32
N PRO A 262 -10.46 15.81 -13.66
CA PRO A 262 -9.19 15.63 -14.38
C PRO A 262 -8.17 14.70 -13.70
N ALA A 263 -8.12 14.72 -12.36
CA ALA A 263 -7.21 13.84 -11.62
C ALA A 263 -7.67 12.37 -11.69
N VAL A 264 -8.99 12.13 -11.63
CA VAL A 264 -9.58 10.79 -11.74
C VAL A 264 -9.35 10.24 -13.14
N ALA A 265 -9.63 11.04 -14.18
CA ALA A 265 -9.41 10.63 -15.57
C ALA A 265 -7.96 10.15 -15.80
N LYS A 266 -6.98 10.92 -15.33
CA LYS A 266 -5.55 10.56 -15.46
C LYS A 266 -5.17 9.33 -14.63
N GLY A 267 -5.73 9.19 -13.44
CA GLY A 267 -5.52 7.98 -12.62
C GLY A 267 -6.10 6.74 -13.28
N LEU A 268 -7.28 6.85 -13.88
CA LEU A 268 -7.90 5.77 -14.65
C LEU A 268 -7.07 5.42 -15.90
N ASP A 269 -6.61 6.41 -16.65
CA ASP A 269 -5.73 6.19 -17.81
C ASP A 269 -4.46 5.44 -17.38
N TYR A 270 -3.86 5.81 -16.23
CA TYR A 270 -2.70 5.15 -15.67
C TYR A 270 -2.98 3.68 -15.30
N VAL A 271 -4.03 3.42 -14.52
CA VAL A 271 -4.40 2.06 -14.07
C VAL A 271 -4.76 1.16 -15.25
N LEU A 272 -5.55 1.66 -16.21
CA LEU A 272 -5.98 0.87 -17.37
C LEU A 272 -4.81 0.59 -18.33
N ALA A 273 -3.83 1.48 -18.42
CA ALA A 273 -2.64 1.27 -19.24
C ALA A 273 -1.67 0.22 -18.67
N ASP A 274 -1.72 -0.03 -17.35
CA ASP A 274 -0.85 -1.01 -16.68
C ASP A 274 -1.53 -2.40 -16.50
N GLN A 275 -2.75 -2.58 -17.04
CA GLN A 275 -3.43 -3.87 -17.00
C GLN A 275 -2.66 -4.93 -17.79
N GLU A 276 -2.49 -6.12 -17.21
CA GLU A 276 -1.85 -7.25 -17.90
C GLU A 276 -2.73 -7.74 -19.07
N ASP A 277 -2.06 -8.32 -20.08
CA ASP A 277 -2.74 -8.86 -21.26
C ASP A 277 -3.80 -9.91 -20.89
N ASP A 278 -3.53 -10.71 -19.87
CA ASP A 278 -4.44 -11.73 -19.33
C ASP A 278 -5.43 -11.20 -18.27
N GLY A 279 -5.36 -9.92 -17.90
CA GLY A 279 -6.39 -9.22 -17.13
C GLY A 279 -6.03 -8.64 -15.76
N PRO A 280 -5.19 -9.24 -14.90
CA PRO A 280 -4.98 -8.73 -13.55
C PRO A 280 -4.09 -7.48 -13.55
N TRP A 281 -3.92 -6.90 -12.36
CA TRP A 281 -2.97 -5.81 -12.11
C TRP A 281 -1.91 -6.23 -11.10
N PHE A 282 -0.69 -5.72 -11.28
CA PHE A 282 0.44 -5.98 -10.38
C PHE A 282 0.23 -5.33 -9.01
N GLY A 283 0.58 -6.05 -7.93
CA GLY A 283 0.55 -5.53 -6.56
C GLY A 283 1.95 -5.14 -6.09
N ARG A 284 2.21 -3.85 -5.91
CA ARG A 284 3.53 -3.32 -5.50
C ARG A 284 3.77 -3.49 -4.00
N TRP A 285 2.72 -3.35 -3.18
CA TRP A 285 2.79 -3.36 -1.71
C TRP A 285 2.07 -4.54 -1.05
N GLY A 286 1.28 -5.30 -1.82
CA GLY A 286 0.65 -6.55 -1.39
C GLY A 286 0.86 -7.65 -2.42
N VAL A 287 0.99 -8.90 -1.96
CA VAL A 287 1.33 -10.08 -2.76
C VAL A 287 0.10 -10.62 -3.49
N ASN A 288 0.02 -10.62 -4.81
CA ASN A 288 0.64 -9.75 -5.80
C ASN A 288 -0.47 -9.35 -6.79
N TYR A 289 -0.74 -10.20 -7.79
CA TYR A 289 -1.79 -9.95 -8.78
C TYR A 289 -3.20 -10.03 -8.21
N ILE A 290 -3.42 -10.89 -7.21
CA ILE A 290 -4.67 -10.95 -6.46
C ILE A 290 -4.89 -9.63 -5.72
N TYR A 291 -3.85 -9.09 -5.08
CA TYR A 291 -3.92 -7.82 -4.36
C TYR A 291 -4.19 -6.64 -5.29
N GLY A 292 -3.39 -6.48 -6.36
CA GLY A 292 -3.56 -5.37 -7.31
C GLY A 292 -4.95 -5.39 -7.96
N THR A 293 -5.45 -6.57 -8.34
CA THR A 293 -6.81 -6.71 -8.88
C THR A 293 -7.89 -6.48 -7.81
N GLY A 294 -7.59 -6.88 -6.56
CA GLY A 294 -8.38 -6.64 -5.36
C GLY A 294 -8.55 -5.17 -5.03
N ALA A 295 -7.57 -4.32 -5.34
CA ALA A 295 -7.65 -2.87 -5.17
C ALA A 295 -8.35 -2.18 -6.37
N VAL A 296 -7.99 -2.58 -7.60
CA VAL A 296 -8.48 -1.89 -8.81
C VAL A 296 -9.98 -2.05 -9.00
N LEU A 297 -10.54 -3.26 -8.92
CA LEU A 297 -11.96 -3.45 -9.24
C LEU A 297 -12.92 -2.71 -8.28
N PRO A 298 -12.70 -2.69 -6.94
CA PRO A 298 -13.40 -1.80 -6.02
C PRO A 298 -13.28 -0.32 -6.38
N ALA A 299 -12.10 0.16 -6.74
CA ALA A 299 -11.90 1.54 -7.16
C ALA A 299 -12.72 1.89 -8.42
N LEU A 300 -12.71 1.02 -9.43
CA LEU A 300 -13.51 1.23 -10.65
C LEU A 300 -15.01 1.27 -10.32
N LYS A 301 -15.47 0.38 -9.43
CA LYS A 301 -16.86 0.34 -8.96
C LYS A 301 -17.24 1.61 -8.19
N ALA A 302 -16.40 2.09 -7.27
CA ALA A 302 -16.63 3.29 -6.48
C ALA A 302 -16.73 4.56 -7.34
N LEU A 303 -16.02 4.60 -8.46
CA LEU A 303 -16.09 5.67 -9.46
C LEU A 303 -17.35 5.61 -10.35
N GLY A 304 -18.18 4.57 -10.22
CA GLY A 304 -19.39 4.39 -11.01
C GLY A 304 -19.13 3.93 -12.45
N LEU A 305 -18.00 3.28 -12.72
CA LEU A 305 -17.70 2.75 -14.04
C LEU A 305 -18.58 1.53 -14.37
N ASN A 306 -18.79 1.31 -15.68
CA ASN A 306 -19.48 0.13 -16.16
C ASN A 306 -18.58 -1.10 -15.94
N MET A 307 -19.01 -2.01 -15.06
CA MET A 307 -18.24 -3.22 -14.74
C MET A 307 -18.34 -4.29 -15.84
N ASP A 308 -19.19 -4.13 -16.86
CA ASP A 308 -19.36 -5.11 -17.95
C ASP A 308 -18.41 -4.92 -19.14
N VAL A 309 -17.50 -3.95 -19.06
CA VAL A 309 -16.50 -3.74 -20.11
C VAL A 309 -15.45 -4.84 -20.12
N GLU A 310 -14.84 -5.07 -21.29
CA GLU A 310 -13.94 -6.20 -21.51
C GLU A 310 -12.70 -6.21 -20.60
N SER A 311 -12.14 -5.04 -20.25
CA SER A 311 -11.02 -4.95 -19.30
C SER A 311 -11.40 -5.52 -17.93
N VAL A 312 -12.56 -5.14 -17.39
CA VAL A 312 -13.06 -5.66 -16.11
C VAL A 312 -13.38 -7.15 -16.23
N ARG A 313 -14.08 -7.56 -17.29
CA ARG A 313 -14.47 -8.98 -17.47
C ARG A 313 -13.27 -9.89 -17.65
N ARG A 314 -12.18 -9.40 -18.25
CA ARG A 314 -10.92 -10.14 -18.35
C ARG A 314 -10.28 -10.36 -16.97
N ALA A 315 -10.22 -9.33 -16.13
CA ALA A 315 -9.75 -9.45 -14.75
C ALA A 315 -10.62 -10.40 -13.91
N VAL A 316 -11.96 -10.31 -14.04
CA VAL A 316 -12.89 -11.20 -13.34
C VAL A 316 -12.68 -12.67 -13.74
N ARG A 317 -12.53 -12.95 -15.04
CA ARG A 317 -12.22 -14.31 -15.52
C ARG A 317 -10.89 -14.80 -14.93
N TRP A 318 -9.85 -13.94 -14.94
CA TRP A 318 -8.57 -14.28 -14.34
C TRP A 318 -8.71 -14.66 -12.86
N VAL A 319 -9.45 -13.88 -12.06
CA VAL A 319 -9.70 -14.20 -10.64
C VAL A 319 -10.40 -15.55 -10.51
N ILE A 320 -11.47 -15.81 -11.29
CA ILE A 320 -12.20 -17.09 -11.25
C ILE A 320 -11.28 -18.27 -11.60
N ASP A 321 -10.44 -18.12 -12.62
CA ASP A 321 -9.56 -19.17 -13.13
C ASP A 321 -8.39 -19.50 -12.17
N HIS A 322 -8.12 -18.64 -11.18
CA HIS A 322 -7.08 -18.83 -10.15
C HIS A 322 -7.64 -19.23 -8.77
N GLN A 323 -8.90 -19.66 -8.69
CA GLN A 323 -9.45 -20.22 -7.45
C GLN A 323 -8.86 -21.61 -7.17
N ASN A 324 -8.44 -21.85 -5.93
CA ASN A 324 -7.95 -23.15 -5.49
C ASN A 324 -9.10 -24.17 -5.29
N ASP A 325 -8.77 -25.46 -5.29
CA ASP A 325 -9.73 -26.55 -5.09
C ASP A 325 -10.49 -26.47 -3.76
N ASP A 326 -9.90 -25.83 -2.74
CA ASP A 326 -10.50 -25.64 -1.41
C ASP A 326 -11.48 -24.46 -1.33
N GLY A 327 -11.68 -23.74 -2.43
CA GLY A 327 -12.56 -22.59 -2.57
C GLY A 327 -11.90 -21.24 -2.27
N GLY A 328 -10.71 -21.22 -1.68
CA GLY A 328 -9.98 -19.98 -1.42
C GLY A 328 -9.11 -19.54 -2.59
N TRP A 329 -8.39 -18.44 -2.37
CA TRP A 329 -7.34 -17.95 -3.24
C TRP A 329 -6.06 -17.72 -2.45
N GLY A 330 -4.93 -17.91 -3.14
CA GLY A 330 -3.61 -17.70 -2.57
C GLY A 330 -2.59 -17.39 -3.65
N GLU A 331 -1.62 -16.56 -3.30
CA GLU A 331 -0.53 -16.19 -4.19
C GLU A 331 0.78 -16.15 -3.41
N SER A 332 1.73 -16.99 -3.84
CA SER A 332 3.07 -17.04 -3.24
C SER A 332 3.83 -15.77 -3.56
N CYS A 333 4.67 -15.30 -2.63
CA CYS A 333 5.60 -14.22 -2.91
C CYS A 333 6.38 -14.49 -4.21
N VAL A 334 6.74 -15.75 -4.48
CA VAL A 334 7.46 -16.19 -5.71
C VAL A 334 6.88 -15.59 -7.00
N SER A 335 5.59 -15.25 -7.01
CA SER A 335 4.94 -14.49 -8.09
C SER A 335 5.69 -13.23 -8.56
N TYR A 336 6.49 -12.57 -7.72
CA TYR A 336 7.30 -11.42 -8.14
C TYR A 336 8.46 -11.77 -9.07
N VAL A 337 9.00 -12.99 -8.98
CA VAL A 337 10.19 -13.40 -9.75
C VAL A 337 9.88 -14.47 -10.79
N ASP A 338 8.74 -15.13 -10.69
CA ASP A 338 8.33 -16.18 -11.61
C ASP A 338 6.88 -15.98 -12.08
N PRO A 339 6.67 -15.64 -13.37
CA PRO A 339 5.35 -15.49 -13.96
C PRO A 339 4.47 -16.74 -13.87
N GLU A 340 5.03 -17.94 -13.70
CA GLU A 340 4.24 -19.16 -13.54
C GLU A 340 3.47 -19.19 -12.21
N TRP A 341 3.89 -18.40 -11.22
CA TRP A 341 3.29 -18.33 -9.88
C TRP A 341 2.27 -17.21 -9.71
N ARG A 342 1.96 -16.46 -10.77
CA ARG A 342 0.90 -15.42 -10.75
C ARG A 342 -0.43 -16.03 -10.33
N GLY A 343 -1.03 -15.48 -9.29
CA GLY A 343 -2.28 -15.96 -8.69
C GLY A 343 -2.21 -17.38 -8.13
N LYS A 344 -1.02 -17.91 -7.83
CA LYS A 344 -0.86 -19.30 -7.35
C LYS A 344 -0.13 -19.36 -6.02
N GLY A 345 -0.72 -20.09 -5.09
CA GLY A 345 -0.20 -20.32 -3.76
C GLY A 345 -1.25 -21.00 -2.88
N PRO A 346 -0.87 -21.48 -1.69
CA PRO A 346 -1.83 -21.96 -0.71
C PRO A 346 -2.84 -20.86 -0.36
N SER A 347 -4.12 -21.20 -0.26
CA SER A 347 -5.16 -20.23 0.08
C SER A 347 -4.84 -19.50 1.39
N THR A 348 -5.03 -18.18 1.41
CA THR A 348 -4.88 -17.35 2.60
C THR A 348 -6.16 -16.56 2.86
N ALA A 349 -6.38 -16.13 4.10
CA ALA A 349 -7.60 -15.43 4.46
C ALA A 349 -7.66 -14.06 3.77
N SER A 350 -6.55 -13.31 3.79
CA SER A 350 -6.47 -11.99 3.15
C SER A 350 -6.56 -12.04 1.63
N GLN A 351 -5.85 -12.96 0.95
CA GLN A 351 -5.91 -13.06 -0.51
C GLN A 351 -7.27 -13.59 -0.99
N THR A 352 -7.90 -14.50 -0.24
CA THR A 352 -9.29 -14.90 -0.52
C THR A 352 -10.24 -13.71 -0.40
N ALA A 353 -10.06 -12.88 0.62
CA ALA A 353 -10.87 -11.67 0.78
C ALA A 353 -10.65 -10.68 -0.37
N TRP A 354 -9.42 -10.45 -0.83
CA TRP A 354 -9.15 -9.58 -1.99
C TRP A 354 -9.81 -10.09 -3.27
N ALA A 355 -9.72 -11.39 -3.55
CA ALA A 355 -10.43 -12.01 -4.67
C ALA A 355 -11.95 -11.85 -4.55
N LEU A 356 -12.51 -12.02 -3.35
CA LEU A 356 -13.93 -11.76 -3.10
C LEU A 356 -14.29 -10.29 -3.36
N LEU A 357 -13.50 -9.34 -2.85
CA LEU A 357 -13.74 -7.91 -3.09
C LEU A 357 -13.77 -7.58 -4.58
N SER A 358 -12.86 -8.16 -5.38
CA SER A 358 -12.88 -8.07 -6.84
C SER A 358 -14.20 -8.58 -7.46
N LEU A 359 -14.61 -9.79 -7.09
CA LEU A 359 -15.82 -10.42 -7.63
C LEU A 359 -17.09 -9.66 -7.22
N LEU A 360 -17.17 -9.21 -5.98
CA LEU A 360 -18.31 -8.46 -5.46
C LEU A 360 -18.41 -7.08 -6.12
N ALA A 361 -17.28 -6.38 -6.32
CA ALA A 361 -17.25 -5.10 -7.03
C ALA A 361 -17.75 -5.25 -8.48
N ALA A 362 -17.44 -6.37 -9.13
CA ALA A 362 -17.89 -6.70 -10.48
C ALA A 362 -19.33 -7.26 -10.56
N GLY A 363 -20.04 -7.40 -9.44
CA GLY A 363 -21.41 -7.90 -9.39
C GLY A 363 -21.56 -9.42 -9.42
N GLU A 364 -20.48 -10.18 -9.26
CA GLU A 364 -20.47 -11.65 -9.30
C GLU A 364 -20.92 -12.30 -7.98
N ILE A 365 -21.94 -11.72 -7.33
CA ILE A 365 -22.37 -12.11 -5.97
C ILE A 365 -22.84 -13.57 -5.93
N ASP A 366 -23.67 -13.96 -6.89
CA ASP A 366 -24.27 -15.31 -6.99
C ASP A 366 -23.36 -16.31 -7.74
N HIS A 367 -22.15 -15.91 -8.16
CA HIS A 367 -21.25 -16.77 -8.92
C HIS A 367 -20.71 -17.91 -8.04
N PRO A 368 -20.63 -19.17 -8.54
CA PRO A 368 -20.14 -20.30 -7.75
C PRO A 368 -18.77 -20.10 -7.11
N ALA A 369 -17.86 -19.38 -7.78
CA ALA A 369 -16.54 -19.05 -7.23
C ALA A 369 -16.66 -18.16 -5.97
N THR A 370 -17.51 -17.12 -6.02
CA THR A 370 -17.77 -16.23 -4.89
C THR A 370 -18.32 -17.00 -3.69
N ILE A 371 -19.30 -17.87 -3.93
CA ILE A 371 -19.90 -18.70 -2.85
C ILE A 371 -18.84 -19.61 -2.21
N LYS A 372 -18.01 -20.28 -3.01
CA LYS A 372 -16.92 -21.12 -2.49
C LYS A 372 -15.88 -20.33 -1.68
N GLY A 373 -15.58 -19.09 -2.07
CA GLY A 373 -14.68 -18.21 -1.31
C GLY A 373 -15.26 -17.82 0.04
N VAL A 374 -16.55 -17.48 0.09
CA VAL A 374 -17.27 -17.21 1.34
C VAL A 374 -17.28 -18.45 2.23
N GLU A 375 -17.59 -19.63 1.67
CA GLU A 375 -17.56 -20.90 2.37
C GLU A 375 -16.15 -21.25 2.89
N TYR A 376 -15.10 -20.96 2.13
CA TYR A 376 -13.72 -21.10 2.57
C TYR A 376 -13.47 -20.26 3.83
N LEU A 377 -13.75 -18.95 3.79
CA LEU A 377 -13.53 -18.07 4.94
C LEU A 377 -14.34 -18.52 6.17
N ILE A 378 -15.61 -18.89 6.01
CA ILE A 378 -16.43 -19.39 7.12
C ILE A 378 -15.84 -20.68 7.70
N ARG A 379 -15.44 -21.62 6.84
CA ARG A 379 -14.89 -22.93 7.25
C ARG A 379 -13.53 -22.82 7.95
N THR A 380 -12.71 -21.83 7.58
CA THR A 380 -11.37 -21.64 8.13
C THR A 380 -11.31 -20.66 9.30
N GLN A 381 -12.46 -20.08 9.71
CA GLN A 381 -12.52 -19.23 10.88
C GLN A 381 -12.23 -20.05 12.15
N GLN A 382 -11.37 -19.51 13.01
CA GLN A 382 -11.02 -20.12 14.29
C GLN A 382 -12.13 -19.91 15.33
N PRO A 383 -12.19 -20.73 16.40
CA PRO A 383 -13.21 -20.61 17.44
C PRO A 383 -13.28 -19.25 18.15
N ASP A 384 -12.20 -18.47 18.14
CA ASP A 384 -12.14 -17.11 18.70
C ASP A 384 -12.59 -16.02 17.71
N GLY A 385 -12.97 -16.40 16.49
CA GLY A 385 -13.44 -15.53 15.42
C GLY A 385 -12.34 -15.02 14.49
N SER A 386 -11.07 -15.29 14.78
CA SER A 386 -9.93 -14.92 13.93
C SER A 386 -9.73 -15.90 12.76
N TRP A 387 -8.79 -15.59 11.88
CA TRP A 387 -8.25 -16.56 10.91
C TRP A 387 -6.77 -16.77 11.17
N ASP A 388 -6.26 -17.93 10.78
CA ASP A 388 -4.83 -18.15 10.69
C ASP A 388 -4.29 -17.77 9.31
N GLU A 389 -3.09 -17.18 9.30
CA GLU A 389 -2.37 -16.86 8.07
C GLU A 389 -0.86 -17.05 8.33
N PRO A 390 -0.29 -18.20 7.93
CA PRO A 390 1.13 -18.49 8.12
C PRO A 390 2.02 -17.96 7.00
N TYR A 391 1.42 -17.47 5.90
CA TYR A 391 2.13 -16.94 4.73
C TYR A 391 2.13 -15.42 4.74
N PHE A 392 3.16 -14.80 4.16
CA PHE A 392 3.23 -13.35 4.03
C PHE A 392 2.39 -12.92 2.83
N THR A 393 1.62 -11.85 3.02
CA THR A 393 0.76 -11.28 1.99
C THR A 393 1.06 -9.79 1.74
N GLY A 394 2.00 -9.20 2.50
CA GLY A 394 2.53 -7.84 2.28
C GLY A 394 3.90 -7.85 1.60
N THR A 395 4.22 -6.77 0.91
CA THR A 395 5.47 -6.57 0.16
C THR A 395 6.04 -5.19 0.49
N GLY A 396 7.27 -5.12 0.97
CA GLY A 396 7.99 -3.84 1.04
C GLY A 396 8.73 -3.55 -0.27
N PHE A 397 9.48 -4.54 -0.79
CA PHE A 397 10.18 -4.44 -2.06
C PHE A 397 9.98 -5.71 -2.90
N PRO A 398 9.42 -5.61 -4.13
CA PRO A 398 9.42 -6.73 -5.09
C PRO A 398 10.83 -7.23 -5.39
N GLY A 399 11.81 -6.31 -5.41
CA GLY A 399 13.23 -6.62 -5.53
C GLY A 399 13.79 -6.43 -6.94
N TYR A 400 13.16 -5.57 -7.75
CA TYR A 400 13.60 -5.29 -9.13
C TYR A 400 14.74 -4.26 -9.20
N GLY A 401 15.01 -3.53 -8.12
CA GLY A 401 16.05 -2.49 -8.04
C GLY A 401 15.60 -1.12 -8.56
N ILE A 402 14.51 -1.06 -9.33
CA ILE A 402 14.06 0.09 -10.12
C ILE A 402 12.68 0.65 -9.71
N GLY A 403 12.11 0.17 -8.61
CA GLY A 403 10.82 0.60 -8.05
C GLY A 403 9.59 0.03 -8.72
N GLN A 404 9.75 -0.67 -9.85
CA GLN A 404 8.66 -1.10 -10.72
C GLN A 404 8.98 -2.45 -11.36
N ARG A 405 7.93 -3.13 -11.86
CA ARG A 405 8.04 -4.36 -12.64
C ARG A 405 8.98 -4.20 -13.82
N LEU A 406 9.70 -5.27 -14.16
CA LEU A 406 10.54 -5.35 -15.36
C LEU A 406 9.68 -5.74 -16.57
N ASP A 407 9.83 -5.02 -17.68
CA ASP A 407 9.13 -5.32 -18.94
C ASP A 407 9.57 -6.66 -19.56
N GLU A 408 10.77 -7.14 -19.23
CA GLU A 408 11.32 -8.42 -19.70
C GLU A 408 11.59 -9.34 -18.49
N PRO A 409 11.33 -10.66 -18.61
CA PRO A 409 11.69 -11.63 -17.58
C PRO A 409 13.18 -11.58 -17.27
N VAL A 410 13.54 -11.69 -15.99
CA VAL A 410 14.96 -11.77 -15.61
C VAL A 410 15.56 -13.04 -16.21
N PRO A 411 16.64 -12.95 -17.03
CA PRO A 411 17.28 -14.13 -17.59
C PRO A 411 17.80 -15.07 -16.50
N GLU A 412 17.54 -16.37 -16.68
CA GLU A 412 17.97 -17.44 -15.79
C GLU A 412 19.49 -17.38 -15.54
N GLY A 413 19.91 -17.38 -14.28
CA GLY A 413 21.32 -17.31 -13.90
C GLY A 413 21.91 -15.89 -13.82
N GLN A 414 21.10 -14.82 -13.89
CA GLN A 414 21.58 -13.49 -13.51
C GLN A 414 22.02 -13.45 -12.03
N PRO A 415 23.19 -12.86 -11.71
CA PRO A 415 23.61 -12.65 -10.33
C PRO A 415 22.54 -11.81 -9.60
N GLY A 416 21.91 -12.37 -8.58
CA GLY A 416 20.81 -11.71 -7.85
C GLY A 416 19.41 -12.22 -8.19
N TYR A 417 19.24 -13.23 -9.05
CA TYR A 417 17.97 -13.94 -9.26
C TYR A 417 18.16 -15.46 -9.53
N PRO A 418 18.84 -16.23 -8.65
CA PRO A 418 18.95 -17.67 -8.82
C PRO A 418 17.69 -18.37 -8.28
N ASP A 419 16.89 -18.96 -9.18
CA ASP A 419 16.00 -20.12 -8.94
C ASP A 419 15.03 -19.99 -7.74
N HIS A 420 13.84 -19.41 -7.97
CA HIS A 420 12.77 -19.10 -6.99
C HIS A 420 13.19 -18.32 -5.72
N LYS A 421 14.46 -17.91 -5.61
CA LYS A 421 14.92 -17.03 -4.55
C LYS A 421 14.68 -15.59 -4.95
N MET A 422 14.26 -14.78 -3.99
CA MET A 422 14.20 -13.32 -4.07
C MET A 422 15.40 -12.72 -3.34
N PRO A 423 16.57 -12.59 -3.98
CA PRO A 423 17.78 -12.16 -3.32
C PRO A 423 17.74 -10.67 -2.97
N ALA A 424 16.86 -9.90 -3.62
CA ALA A 424 16.71 -8.46 -3.46
C ALA A 424 15.29 -8.03 -3.01
N GLY A 425 14.37 -8.97 -2.74
CA GLY A 425 13.01 -8.68 -2.29
C GLY A 425 12.90 -8.57 -0.77
N PHE A 426 11.92 -7.82 -0.28
CA PHE A 426 11.59 -7.67 1.13
C PHE A 426 10.08 -7.85 1.32
N MET A 427 9.68 -8.89 2.05
CA MET A 427 8.29 -9.26 2.28
C MET A 427 7.89 -8.94 3.71
N ILE A 428 6.65 -8.50 3.89
CA ILE A 428 6.12 -8.00 5.17
C ILE A 428 4.94 -8.86 5.59
N ASN A 429 4.83 -9.10 6.89
CA ASN A 429 3.68 -9.76 7.50
C ASN A 429 2.80 -8.72 8.19
N TYR A 430 1.73 -8.32 7.53
CA TYR A 430 0.67 -7.53 8.17
C TYR A 430 -0.22 -8.44 8.99
N HIS A 431 0.03 -8.50 10.30
CA HIS A 431 -0.66 -9.45 11.17
C HIS A 431 -2.19 -9.29 11.12
N MET A 432 -2.68 -8.05 11.01
CA MET A 432 -4.10 -7.72 11.01
C MET A 432 -4.83 -8.09 9.72
N TYR A 433 -4.12 -8.32 8.60
CA TYR A 433 -4.74 -8.63 7.30
C TYR A 433 -5.63 -9.87 7.34
N ARG A 434 -5.22 -10.87 8.12
CA ARG A 434 -6.00 -12.10 8.32
C ARG A 434 -7.37 -11.85 8.98
N ASN A 435 -7.58 -10.69 9.60
CA ASN A 435 -8.83 -10.37 10.30
C ASN A 435 -9.62 -9.28 9.59
N CYS A 436 -9.00 -8.15 9.24
CA CYS A 436 -9.72 -7.02 8.65
C CYS A 436 -10.25 -7.34 7.24
N TRP A 437 -9.46 -8.00 6.39
CA TRP A 437 -9.89 -8.29 5.02
C TRP A 437 -11.03 -9.33 4.95
N PRO A 438 -10.96 -10.50 5.63
CA PRO A 438 -12.10 -11.42 5.66
C PRO A 438 -13.36 -10.78 6.21
N LEU A 439 -13.25 -9.97 7.28
CA LEU A 439 -14.38 -9.29 7.87
C LEU A 439 -15.02 -8.29 6.89
N SER A 440 -14.20 -7.51 6.18
CA SER A 440 -14.67 -6.60 5.13
C SER A 440 -15.36 -7.36 3.98
N ALA A 441 -14.72 -8.41 3.44
CA ALA A 441 -15.27 -9.18 2.33
C ALA A 441 -16.59 -9.87 2.69
N LEU A 442 -16.68 -10.51 3.87
CA LEU A 442 -17.90 -11.14 4.35
C LEU A 442 -18.99 -10.11 4.66
N GLY A 443 -18.63 -8.96 5.23
CA GLY A 443 -19.54 -7.84 5.48
C GLY A 443 -20.17 -7.33 4.19
N ARG A 444 -19.36 -7.01 3.17
CA ARG A 444 -19.82 -6.58 1.85
C ARG A 444 -20.65 -7.65 1.15
N PHE A 445 -20.24 -8.93 1.23
CA PHE A 445 -21.04 -10.03 0.68
C PHE A 445 -22.43 -10.11 1.32
N ARG A 446 -22.52 -10.01 2.65
CA ARG A 446 -23.79 -10.02 3.39
C ARG A 446 -24.68 -8.87 2.97
N GLU A 447 -24.13 -7.67 2.87
CA GLU A 447 -24.87 -6.46 2.48
C GLU A 447 -25.44 -6.59 1.05
N LEU A 448 -24.60 -6.97 0.09
CA LEU A 448 -24.99 -7.15 -1.32
C LEU A 448 -25.92 -8.35 -1.55
N SER A 449 -25.88 -9.35 -0.67
CA SER A 449 -26.83 -10.47 -0.69
C SER A 449 -28.22 -10.06 -0.21
N ASN A 450 -28.31 -9.02 0.63
CA ASN A 450 -29.56 -8.54 1.20
C ASN A 450 -30.19 -7.40 0.39
N ASN A 451 -29.36 -6.57 -0.25
CA ASN A 451 -29.76 -5.38 -0.98
C ASN A 451 -29.26 -5.45 -2.44
N ASP A 452 -30.13 -5.16 -3.41
CA ASP A 452 -29.82 -5.36 -4.83
C ASP A 452 -28.74 -4.40 -5.39
N ASP A 453 -28.38 -3.28 -4.72
CA ASP A 453 -27.62 -2.20 -5.38
C ASP A 453 -26.62 -1.37 -4.54
N HIS A 454 -26.32 -1.68 -3.27
CA HIS A 454 -25.45 -0.81 -2.46
C HIS A 454 -24.06 -1.40 -2.21
N TRP A 455 -23.11 -1.04 -3.08
CA TRP A 455 -21.69 -1.02 -2.71
C TRP A 455 -21.47 0.10 -1.68
N PRO A 456 -20.53 0.01 -0.73
CA PRO A 456 -20.34 1.05 0.29
C PRO A 456 -19.87 2.38 -0.35
N THR A 457 -20.81 3.24 -0.75
CA THR A 457 -20.50 4.53 -1.41
C THR A 457 -21.25 5.72 -0.81
N LEU A 458 -21.63 5.68 0.46
CA LEU A 458 -22.42 6.76 1.06
C LEU A 458 -21.72 7.42 2.26
N GLY A 459 -21.35 8.67 2.05
CA GLY A 459 -21.34 9.73 3.06
C GLY A 459 -21.94 10.98 2.41
N ASP A 460 -22.99 11.56 2.99
CA ASP A 460 -23.59 12.80 2.49
C ASP A 460 -22.58 13.94 2.65
N ARG A 461 -21.81 14.21 1.58
CA ARG A 461 -21.15 15.48 1.36
C ARG A 461 -21.82 16.14 0.17
N GLU A 462 -22.18 17.41 0.32
CA GLU A 462 -22.64 18.24 -0.80
C GLU A 462 -21.51 18.32 -1.84
N ALA A 463 -21.48 17.36 -2.76
CA ALA A 463 -20.62 17.39 -3.93
C ALA A 463 -21.14 18.46 -4.88
N VAL A 464 -20.24 19.35 -5.32
CA VAL A 464 -20.46 20.20 -6.48
C VAL A 464 -20.32 19.34 -7.74
N ALA A 465 -21.41 18.71 -8.20
CA ALA A 465 -21.64 18.35 -9.61
C ALA A 465 -23.04 17.72 -9.80
N SER A 466 -23.63 18.02 -10.95
CA SER A 466 -25.03 17.88 -11.35
C SER A 466 -25.58 16.46 -11.56
N GLU A 467 -26.89 16.36 -11.37
CA GLU A 467 -27.85 15.27 -11.65
C GLU A 467 -27.43 14.22 -12.69
N ALA A 468 -27.51 12.94 -12.30
CA ALA A 468 -27.51 11.80 -13.22
C ALA A 468 -28.60 10.77 -12.86
N GLY A 469 -29.52 10.62 -13.83
CA GLY A 469 -30.47 9.54 -14.16
C GLY A 469 -30.78 8.38 -13.22
N GLU A 470 -32.07 8.19 -12.98
CA GLU A 470 -32.68 7.01 -12.35
C GLU A 470 -32.49 5.72 -13.17
N TYR A 471 -32.02 4.66 -12.51
CA TYR A 471 -32.02 3.28 -13.01
C TYR A 471 -33.05 2.45 -12.23
N SER A 472 -33.79 1.57 -12.93
CA SER A 472 -34.91 0.79 -12.38
C SER A 472 -34.48 -0.66 -12.11
N PRO A 473 -34.69 -1.21 -10.89
CA PRO A 473 -34.28 -2.57 -10.57
C PRO A 473 -35.31 -3.62 -11.06
N LYS A 474 -34.80 -4.70 -11.67
CA LYS A 474 -35.55 -5.94 -11.88
C LYS A 474 -35.49 -6.79 -10.61
N ARG A 475 -36.65 -7.16 -10.06
CA ARG A 475 -36.80 -8.09 -8.92
C ARG A 475 -36.25 -9.50 -9.22
N ALA A 476 -35.53 -10.09 -8.26
CA ALA A 476 -35.41 -11.55 -8.12
C ALA A 476 -35.31 -11.99 -6.64
N GLY A 477 -35.79 -13.20 -6.35
CA GLY A 477 -36.17 -13.63 -4.99
C GLY A 477 -35.04 -14.11 -4.07
N ASN A 478 -35.24 -13.79 -2.78
CA ASN A 478 -34.83 -14.52 -1.57
C ASN A 478 -33.39 -15.09 -1.48
N ARG A 479 -32.39 -14.26 -1.82
CA ARG A 479 -30.95 -14.52 -1.64
C ARG A 479 -30.56 -14.81 -0.19
N LEU A 480 -31.16 -14.12 0.78
CA LEU A 480 -30.91 -14.28 2.23
C LEU A 480 -31.12 -15.73 2.74
N GLN A 481 -32.07 -16.48 2.18
CA GLN A 481 -32.31 -17.88 2.60
C GLN A 481 -31.20 -18.86 2.20
N ARG A 482 -30.36 -18.53 1.21
CA ARG A 482 -29.17 -19.34 0.89
C ARG A 482 -28.03 -19.05 1.86
N PHE A 483 -27.82 -17.78 2.23
CA PHE A 483 -26.80 -17.39 3.21
C PHE A 483 -27.06 -18.00 4.60
N LEU A 484 -28.30 -17.93 5.09
CA LEU A 484 -28.70 -18.49 6.40
C LEU A 484 -28.71 -20.03 6.47
N LYS A 485 -28.43 -20.74 5.37
CA LYS A 485 -28.17 -22.19 5.40
C LYS A 485 -26.69 -22.53 5.55
N ILE A 486 -25.81 -21.54 5.35
CA ILE A 486 -24.35 -21.67 5.45
C ILE A 486 -23.90 -21.31 6.88
N TRP A 487 -24.58 -20.36 7.54
CA TRP A 487 -24.52 -20.12 9.00
C TRP A 487 -25.40 -21.13 9.75
#